data_AF-A0A355GZ51-F1
#
_entry.id   AF-A0A355GZ51-F1
#
_cell.length_a   1.000
_cell.length_b   1.000
_cell.length_c   1.000
_cell.angle_alpha   90.00
_cell.angle_beta   90.00
_cell.angle_gamma   90.00
#
_symmetry.space_group_name_H-M   'P 1'
#
loop_
_entity.id
_entity.type
_entity.pdbx_description
1 polymer ?
#
loop_
_entity_poly.entity_id
_entity_poly.type
_entity_poly.pdbx_seq_one_letter_code
_entity_poly.pdbx_strand_id
1 'polypeptide(L)'
;MITDPRKNTKYTVNDFLIHPHFVVLDPELTLGLPPFFTAITAMDALSHAVEGYIGDAHCRTTDRYSEIAIQMIFKNIDKVYK
;
A
#
# COMPACT_ATOMS: atom_id res chain seq x y z
N MET A 1 -7.34 -10.07 -3.14
CA MET A 1 -7.33 -10.61 -4.52
C MET A 1 -7.19 -12.13 -4.44
N ILE A 2 -7.87 -12.87 -5.30
CA ILE A 2 -7.81 -14.34 -5.33
C ILE A 2 -7.46 -14.78 -6.75
N THR A 3 -6.48 -15.65 -6.92
CA THR A 3 -6.04 -16.13 -8.24
C THR A 3 -6.70 -17.47 -8.56
N ASP A 4 -7.33 -17.60 -9.74
CA ASP A 4 -7.71 -18.90 -10.31
C ASP A 4 -6.54 -19.45 -11.16
N PRO A 5 -5.80 -20.47 -10.68
CA PRO A 5 -4.64 -20.98 -11.39
C PRO A 5 -5.00 -21.71 -12.69
N ARG A 6 -6.24 -22.19 -12.85
CA ARG A 6 -6.67 -22.88 -14.09
C ARG A 6 -6.91 -21.88 -15.22
N LYS A 7 -7.35 -20.67 -14.87
CA LYS A 7 -7.63 -19.58 -15.82
C LYS A 7 -6.51 -18.55 -15.91
N ASN A 8 -5.45 -18.69 -15.10
CA ASN A 8 -4.39 -17.69 -14.94
C ASN A 8 -4.94 -16.26 -14.74
N THR A 9 -6.06 -16.14 -14.01
CA THR A 9 -6.77 -14.88 -13.83
C THR A 9 -6.80 -14.49 -12.35
N LYS A 10 -6.51 -13.23 -12.05
CA LYS A 10 -6.55 -12.66 -10.70
C LYS A 10 -7.86 -11.89 -10.52
N TYR A 11 -8.69 -12.33 -9.59
CA TYR A 11 -9.98 -11.71 -9.28
C TYR A 11 -9.87 -10.77 -8.07
N THR A 12 -10.55 -9.63 -8.15
CA THR A 12 -10.73 -8.68 -7.06
C THR A 12 -12.11 -8.89 -6.43
N VAL A 13 -12.17 -8.82 -5.09
CA VAL A 13 -13.41 -8.79 -4.32
C VAL A 13 -13.38 -7.49 -3.54
N ASN A 14 -14.41 -6.67 -3.71
CA ASN A 14 -14.52 -5.36 -3.08
C ASN A 14 -15.91 -5.23 -2.47
N ASP A 15 -15.99 -5.39 -1.15
CA ASP A 15 -17.24 -5.32 -0.38
C ASP A 15 -16.93 -4.80 1.03
N PHE A 16 -17.83 -4.05 1.64
CA PHE A 16 -17.66 -3.56 3.01
C PHE A 16 -17.66 -4.70 4.04
N LEU A 17 -18.29 -5.84 3.75
CA LEU A 17 -18.36 -7.01 4.64
C LEU A 17 -16.99 -7.67 4.88
N ILE A 18 -16.02 -7.45 4.00
CA ILE A 18 -14.66 -7.99 4.15
C ILE A 18 -13.69 -6.98 4.77
N HIS A 19 -14.16 -5.79 5.15
CA HIS A 19 -13.33 -4.79 5.80
C HIS A 19 -12.99 -5.25 7.24
N PRO A 20 -11.71 -5.26 7.64
CA PRO A 20 -11.34 -5.65 9.00
C PRO A 20 -11.89 -4.64 10.02
N HIS A 21 -12.50 -5.13 11.10
CA HIS A 21 -12.99 -4.27 12.19
C HIS A 21 -11.87 -3.55 12.94
N PHE A 22 -10.67 -4.15 12.97
CA PHE A 22 -9.50 -3.62 13.65
C PHE A 22 -8.24 -3.88 12.80
N VAL A 23 -7.34 -2.91 12.77
CA VAL A 23 -6.04 -3.00 12.10
C VAL A 23 -4.97 -2.57 13.09
N VAL A 24 -3.92 -3.39 13.23
CA VAL A 24 -2.75 -3.10 14.06
C VAL A 24 -1.53 -3.01 13.15
N LEU A 25 -0.78 -1.92 13.26
CA LEU A 25 0.42 -1.67 12.48
C LEU A 25 1.62 -1.62 13.43
N ASP A 26 2.28 -2.76 13.61
CA ASP A 26 3.46 -2.90 14.47
C ASP A 26 4.75 -2.83 13.62
N PRO A 27 5.58 -1.77 13.76
CA PRO A 27 6.81 -1.64 12.99
C PRO A 27 7.87 -2.69 13.36
N GLU A 28 7.83 -3.28 14.56
CA GLU A 28 8.81 -4.27 14.99
C GLU A 28 8.73 -5.55 14.15
N LEU A 29 7.52 -5.89 13.66
CA LEU A 29 7.28 -7.02 12.77
C LEU A 29 7.87 -6.83 11.35
N THR A 30 8.32 -5.62 11.03
CA THR A 30 8.94 -5.30 9.73
C THR A 30 10.47 -5.23 9.80
N LEU A 31 11.05 -5.31 11.01
CA LEU A 31 12.49 -5.27 11.20
C LEU A 31 13.14 -6.57 10.67
N GLY A 32 14.29 -6.43 10.01
CA GLY A 32 15.04 -7.56 9.47
C GLY A 32 14.57 -8.09 8.11
N LEU A 33 13.55 -7.47 7.50
CA LEU A 33 13.20 -7.75 6.10
C LEU A 33 14.39 -7.43 5.17
N PRO A 34 14.68 -8.27 4.17
CA PRO A 34 15.69 -7.95 3.17
C PRO A 34 15.34 -6.64 2.44
N PRO A 35 16.33 -5.78 2.10
CA PRO A 35 16.08 -4.47 1.49
C PRO A 35 15.20 -4.52 0.23
N PHE A 36 15.32 -5.59 -0.57
CA PHE A 36 14.48 -5.82 -1.73
C PHE A 36 12.98 -5.89 -1.39
N PHE A 37 12.61 -6.62 -0.33
CA PHE A 37 11.21 -6.73 0.09
C PHE A 37 10.68 -5.39 0.62
N THR A 38 11.50 -4.66 1.36
CA THR A 38 11.15 -3.30 1.82
C THR A 38 10.90 -2.36 0.63
N ALA A 39 11.75 -2.42 -0.41
CA ALA A 39 11.60 -1.60 -1.60
C ALA A 39 10.32 -1.91 -2.38
N ILE A 40 10.02 -3.20 -2.65
CA ILE A 40 8.80 -3.55 -3.40
C ILE A 40 7.53 -3.14 -2.66
N THR A 41 7.48 -3.31 -1.34
CA THR A 41 6.31 -2.92 -0.54
C THR A 41 6.17 -1.40 -0.46
N ALA A 42 7.27 -0.66 -0.38
CA ALA A 42 7.23 0.80 -0.43
C ALA A 42 6.76 1.32 -1.80
N MET A 43 7.17 0.67 -2.90
CA MET A 43 6.70 1.03 -4.24
C MET A 43 5.21 0.73 -4.42
N ASP A 44 4.72 -0.40 -3.90
CA ASP A 44 3.28 -0.74 -3.91
C ASP A 44 2.45 0.31 -3.14
N ALA A 45 2.89 0.69 -1.93
CA ALA A 45 2.26 1.75 -1.16
C ALA A 45 2.30 3.12 -1.87
N LEU A 46 3.40 3.44 -2.56
CA LEU A 46 3.54 4.67 -3.34
C LEU A 46 2.56 4.69 -4.52
N SER A 47 2.46 3.58 -5.26
CA SER A 47 1.49 3.42 -6.35
C SER A 47 0.06 3.68 -5.85
N HIS A 48 -0.34 3.06 -4.74
CA HIS A 48 -1.65 3.31 -4.13
C HIS A 48 -1.89 4.77 -3.73
N ALA A 49 -0.88 5.44 -3.16
CA ALA A 49 -1.00 6.84 -2.77
C ALA A 49 -1.19 7.76 -3.99
N VAL A 50 -0.40 7.54 -5.05
CA VAL A 50 -0.49 8.33 -6.29
C VAL A 50 -1.82 8.06 -7.00
N GLU A 51 -2.18 6.80 -7.21
CA GLU A 51 -3.45 6.40 -7.84
C GLU A 51 -4.66 6.94 -7.06
N GLY A 52 -4.60 6.91 -5.72
CA GLY A 52 -5.66 7.45 -4.87
C GLY A 52 -5.79 8.98 -4.93
N TYR A 53 -4.71 9.70 -5.26
CA TYR A 53 -4.73 11.16 -5.42
C TYR A 53 -5.27 11.60 -6.79
N ILE A 54 -4.98 10.84 -7.85
CA ILE A 54 -5.37 11.21 -9.22
C ILE A 54 -6.64 10.49 -9.72
N GLY A 55 -7.15 9.50 -8.97
CA GLY A 55 -8.27 8.66 -9.38
C GLY A 55 -9.63 9.35 -9.21
N ASP A 56 -10.62 8.94 -9.99
CA ASP A 56 -11.95 9.59 -10.06
C ASP A 56 -12.72 9.66 -8.72
N ALA A 57 -12.43 8.75 -7.78
CA ALA A 57 -13.12 8.66 -6.49
C ALA A 57 -12.44 9.47 -5.37
N HIS A 58 -11.49 10.35 -5.70
CA HIS A 58 -10.74 11.13 -4.73
C HIS A 58 -11.60 12.23 -4.06
N CYS A 59 -11.19 12.64 -2.85
CA CYS A 59 -11.80 13.74 -2.12
C CYS A 59 -10.76 14.39 -1.19
N ARG A 60 -11.06 15.60 -0.68
CA ARG A 60 -10.10 16.40 0.11
C ARG A 60 -9.42 15.65 1.26
N THR A 61 -10.10 14.69 1.87
CA THR A 61 -9.53 13.88 2.95
C THR A 61 -8.58 12.82 2.43
N THR A 62 -8.94 12.10 1.36
CA THR A 62 -8.05 11.09 0.75
C THR A 62 -6.84 11.74 0.12
N ASP A 63 -7.00 12.91 -0.51
CA ASP A 63 -5.92 13.67 -1.13
C ASP A 63 -4.82 13.99 -0.11
N ARG A 64 -5.23 14.50 1.06
CA ARG A 64 -4.31 14.80 2.16
C ARG A 64 -3.57 13.56 2.66
N TYR A 65 -4.26 12.41 2.76
CA TYR A 65 -3.60 11.17 3.18
C TYR A 65 -2.59 10.68 2.14
N SER A 66 -2.94 10.77 0.84
CA SER A 66 -2.03 10.43 -0.25
C SER A 66 -0.79 11.32 -0.25
N GLU A 67 -0.94 12.64 -0.12
CA GLU A 67 0.20 13.58 -0.04
C GLU A 67 1.15 13.25 1.11
N ILE A 68 0.59 12.99 2.31
CA ILE A 68 1.38 12.63 3.49
C ILE A 68 2.12 11.31 3.25
N ALA A 69 1.45 10.30 2.70
CA ALA A 69 2.05 9.00 2.40
C ALA A 69 3.21 9.14 1.41
N ILE A 70 3.02 9.87 0.31
CA ILE A 70 4.06 10.15 -0.69
C ILE A 70 5.28 10.82 -0.02
N GLN A 71 5.05 11.88 0.75
CA GLN A 71 6.13 12.59 1.44
C GLN A 71 6.88 11.70 2.43
N MET A 72 6.16 10.88 3.21
CA MET A 72 6.76 9.97 4.18
C MET A 72 7.60 8.88 3.50
N ILE A 73 7.15 8.33 2.38
CA ILE A 73 7.89 7.31 1.62
C ILE A 73 9.19 7.92 1.08
N PHE A 74 9.13 9.03 0.34
CA PHE A 74 10.32 9.67 -0.23
C PHE A 74 11.34 10.11 0.84
N LYS A 75 10.87 10.59 1.99
CA LYS A 75 11.75 11.01 3.09
C LYS A 75 12.54 9.86 3.72
N ASN A 76 12.07 8.62 3.62
CA ASN A 76 12.60 7.50 4.39
C ASN A 76 13.11 6.33 3.54
N ILE A 77 12.71 6.20 2.27
CA ILE A 77 13.04 5.03 1.45
C ILE A 77 14.55 4.77 1.34
N ASP A 78 15.36 5.82 1.18
CA ASP A 78 16.82 5.71 1.11
C ASP A 78 17.47 5.25 2.42
N LYS A 79 16.79 5.46 3.57
CA LYS A 79 17.31 5.07 4.88
C LYS A 79 17.05 3.60 5.20
N VAL A 80 15.95 3.06 4.68
CA VAL A 80 15.53 1.67 4.95
C VAL A 80 16.02 0.69 3.87
N TYR A 81 16.43 1.20 2.71
CA TYR A 81 16.97 0.39 1.62
C TYR A 81 18.49 0.18 1.72
N LYS A 82 19.23 1.15 2.28
CA LYS A 82 20.69 1.06 2.50
C LYS A 82 21.00 0.25 3.75
#